data_AF-A0A084VE86-F1
#
_entry.id   AF-A0A084VE86-F1
#
_cell.length_a   1.000
_cell.length_b   1.000
_cell.length_c   1.000
_cell.angle_alpha   90.00
_cell.angle_beta   90.00
_cell.angle_gamma   90.00
#
_symmetry.space_group_name_H-M   'P 1'
#
loop_
_entity.id
_entity.type
_entity.pdbx_description
1 polymer ?
#
loop_
_entity_poly.entity_id
_entity_poly.type
_entity_poly.pdbx_seq_one_letter_code
_entity_poly.pdbx_strand_id
1 'polypeptide(L)'
;MDTPIDFTITCTEKTSFIVYYIVSKGYIVDAGYRTLNKVNNFQLQVKTTINMLPKSTIIVATWDKQKWAFDYMDITFGQLRNNVST
;
A
#
# COMPACT_ATOMS: atom_id res chain seq x y z
N MET A 1 8.44 -8.00 14.97
CA MET A 1 8.36 -7.85 13.50
C MET A 1 7.86 -6.44 13.31
N ASP A 2 8.78 -5.48 13.28
CA ASP A 2 8.46 -4.06 13.47
C ASP A 2 9.11 -3.16 12.43
N THR A 3 9.65 -3.75 11.35
CA THR A 3 10.21 -2.97 10.25
C THR A 3 9.06 -2.49 9.36
N PRO A 4 8.89 -1.17 9.20
CA PRO A 4 7.91 -0.62 8.26
C PRO A 4 8.31 -0.98 6.82
N ILE A 5 7.31 -1.01 5.94
CA ILE A 5 7.53 -1.12 4.50
C ILE A 5 7.42 0.29 3.92
N ASP A 6 8.44 0.69 3.16
CA ASP A 6 8.49 1.96 2.47
C ASP A 6 8.02 1.79 1.02
N PHE A 7 6.99 2.53 0.64
CA PHE A 7 6.48 2.59 -0.73
C PHE A 7 6.76 3.95 -1.34
N THR A 8 7.33 3.94 -2.55
CA THR A 8 7.42 5.15 -3.37
C THR A 8 6.14 5.28 -4.18
N ILE A 9 5.32 6.28 -3.86
CA ILE A 9 4.10 6.56 -4.60
C ILE A 9 4.38 7.65 -5.63
N THR A 10 4.07 7.37 -6.89
CA THR A 10 4.22 8.33 -7.99
C THR A 10 2.87 8.52 -8.68
N CYS A 11 2.45 9.77 -8.81
CA CYS A 11 1.26 10.19 -9.55
C CYS A 11 1.70 10.97 -10.79
N THR A 12 0.94 10.88 -11.88
CA THR A 12 1.18 11.72 -13.07
C THR A 12 0.98 13.20 -12.76
N GLU A 13 -0.04 13.51 -11.95
CA GLU A 13 -0.43 14.87 -11.58
C GLU A 13 -0.12 15.17 -10.11
N LYS A 14 0.03 16.47 -9.80
CA LYS A 14 0.19 16.93 -8.41
C LYS A 14 -1.08 16.63 -7.61
N THR A 15 -0.93 15.80 -6.60
CA THR A 15 -2.04 15.27 -5.80
C THR A 15 -2.06 15.92 -4.41
N SER A 16 -3.26 16.21 -3.90
CA SER A 16 -3.45 16.82 -2.57
C SER A 16 -3.72 15.82 -1.45
N PHE A 17 -4.08 14.59 -1.78
CA PHE A 17 -4.27 13.53 -0.79
C PHE A 17 -4.19 12.15 -1.42
N ILE A 18 -4.00 11.12 -0.59
CA ILE A 18 -4.21 9.73 -0.97
C ILE A 18 -4.95 9.01 0.14
N VAL A 19 -5.61 7.91 -0.23
CA VAL A 19 -6.04 6.86 0.69
C VAL A 19 -5.26 5.59 0.36
N TYR A 20 -5.00 4.78 1.38
CA TYR A 20 -4.46 3.44 1.18
C TYR A 20 -5.21 2.42 2.03
N TYR A 21 -5.19 1.18 1.54
CA TYR A 21 -5.74 0.01 2.22
C TYR A 21 -4.73 -1.13 2.12
N ILE A 22 -4.55 -1.87 3.21
CA ILE A 22 -3.88 -3.17 3.19
C ILE A 22 -4.94 -4.24 3.29
N VAL A 23 -5.02 -5.10 2.28
CA VAL A 23 -5.95 -6.22 2.23
C VAL A 23 -5.19 -7.52 2.44
N SER A 24 -5.67 -8.36 3.35
CA SER A 24 -5.11 -9.68 3.63
C SER A 24 -6.26 -10.66 3.87
N LYS A 25 -6.19 -11.83 3.22
CA LYS A 25 -7.19 -12.91 3.35
C LYS A 25 -8.64 -12.43 3.11
N GLY A 26 -8.81 -11.44 2.22
CA GLY A 26 -10.11 -10.86 1.88
C GLY A 26 -10.61 -9.74 2.79
N TYR A 27 -9.85 -9.35 3.83
CA TYR A 27 -10.23 -8.30 4.78
C TYR A 27 -9.26 -7.11 4.72
N ILE A 28 -9.77 -5.90 4.97
CA ILE A 28 -8.94 -4.72 5.20
C ILE A 28 -8.34 -4.86 6.60
N VAL A 29 -7.01 -4.99 6.68
CA VAL A 29 -6.27 -5.17 7.95
C VAL A 29 -5.59 -3.88 8.41
N ASP A 30 -5.43 -2.92 7.51
CA ASP A 30 -4.96 -1.56 7.81
C ASP A 30 -5.49 -0.59 6.74
N ALA A 31 -5.64 0.68 7.10
CA ALA A 31 -6.06 1.74 6.20
C ALA A 31 -5.58 3.10 6.68
N GLY A 32 -5.43 4.04 5.75
CA GLY A 32 -5.11 5.41 6.14
C GLY A 32 -5.34 6.45 5.06
N TYR A 33 -5.33 7.69 5.51
CA TYR A 33 -5.45 8.89 4.70
C TYR A 33 -4.23 9.77 4.92
N ARG A 34 -3.65 10.30 3.84
CA ARG A 34 -2.55 11.27 3.92
C ARG A 34 -2.87 12.48 3.06
N THR A 35 -2.77 13.66 3.67
CA THR A 35 -2.72 14.92 2.94
C THR A 35 -1.33 15.12 2.34
N LEU A 36 -1.28 15.69 1.15
CA LEU A 36 -0.07 15.98 0.40
C LEU A 36 -0.07 17.46 0.00
N ASN A 37 1.09 18.09 0.02
CA ASN A 37 1.25 19.50 -0.34
C ASN A 37 1.35 19.70 -1.86
N LYS A 38 0.38 19.14 -2.61
CA LYS A 38 0.34 19.17 -4.09
C LYS A 38 1.65 18.67 -4.71
N VAL A 39 2.10 17.49 -4.28
CA VAL A 39 3.28 16.80 -4.82
C VAL A 39 2.84 15.63 -5.69
N ASN A 40 3.72 15.19 -6.58
CA ASN A 40 3.48 14.04 -7.47
C ASN A 40 4.30 12.80 -7.07
N ASN A 41 5.23 12.92 -6.11
CA ASN A 41 6.01 11.82 -5.57
C ASN A 41 6.14 11.99 -4.05
N PHE A 42 5.92 10.91 -3.30
CA PHE A 42 6.14 10.88 -1.86
C PHE A 42 6.39 9.45 -1.36
N GLN A 43 6.95 9.34 -0.15
CA GLN A 43 7.13 8.08 0.54
C GLN A 43 5.94 7.78 1.46
N LEU A 44 5.39 6.59 1.35
CA LEU A 44 4.38 6.05 2.26
C LEU A 44 5.02 4.95 3.11
N GLN A 45 5.14 5.17 4.40
CA GLN A 45 5.55 4.13 5.35
C GLN A 45 4.32 3.45 5.95
N VAL A 46 4.27 2.12 5.83
CA VAL A 46 3.22 1.30 6.44
C VAL A 46 3.84 0.39 7.48
N LYS A 47 3.27 0.38 8.69
CA LYS A 47 3.74 -0.50 9.76
C LYS A 47 3.29 -1.93 9.47
N THR A 48 4.25 -2.85 9.44
CA THR A 48 3.95 -4.29 9.26
C THR A 48 3.23 -4.86 10.50
N THR A 49 2.18 -5.65 10.29
CA THR A 49 1.48 -6.38 11.37
C THR A 49 1.30 -7.86 11.03
N ILE A 50 1.05 -8.69 12.05
CA ILE A 50 0.85 -10.15 11.88
C ILE A 50 -0.34 -10.44 10.95
N ASN A 51 -1.35 -9.57 10.91
CA ASN A 51 -2.54 -9.73 10.08
C ASN A 51 -2.25 -9.60 8.58
N MET A 52 -1.10 -9.02 8.19
CA MET A 52 -0.64 -8.90 6.81
C MET A 52 0.03 -10.17 6.28
N LEU A 53 0.33 -11.13 7.15
CA LEU A 53 1.07 -12.33 6.82
C LEU A 53 0.18 -13.45 6.25
N PRO A 54 0.76 -14.36 5.41
CA PRO A 54 2.09 -14.29 4.80
C PRO A 54 2.12 -13.50 3.48
N LYS A 55 0.94 -13.13 2.98
CA LYS A 55 0.73 -12.34 1.78
C LYS A 55 -0.39 -11.33 2.06
N SER A 56 -0.18 -10.10 1.62
CA SER A 56 -1.19 -9.04 1.59
C SER A 56 -1.04 -8.24 0.30
N THR A 57 -1.98 -7.34 0.05
CA THR A 57 -1.96 -6.43 -1.09
C THR A 57 -2.18 -5.02 -0.56
N ILE A 58 -1.31 -4.08 -0.93
CA ILE A 58 -1.57 -2.66 -0.73
C ILE A 58 -2.35 -2.14 -1.93
N ILE A 59 -3.37 -1.33 -1.66
CA ILE A 59 -4.12 -0.57 -2.66
C ILE A 59 -3.96 0.90 -2.29
N VAL A 60 -3.55 1.73 -3.22
CA VAL A 60 -3.44 3.19 -3.04
C VAL A 60 -4.35 3.87 -4.05
N ALA A 61 -5.12 4.85 -3.60
CA ALA A 61 -6.03 5.60 -4.45
C ALA A 61 -6.00 7.10 -4.16
N THR A 62 -6.35 7.90 -5.17
CA THR A 62 -6.51 9.33 -5.08
C THR A 62 -7.61 9.81 -6.04
N TRP A 63 -8.12 11.01 -5.79
CA TRP A 63 -8.99 11.70 -6.72
C TRP A 63 -8.18 12.61 -7.64
N ASP A 64 -8.21 12.33 -8.94
CA ASP A 64 -7.55 13.11 -9.97
C ASP A 64 -8.51 13.41 -11.12
N LYS A 65 -8.54 14.66 -11.61
CA LYS A 65 -9.36 15.10 -12.76
C LYS A 65 -10.79 14.51 -12.79
N GLN A 66 -11.51 14.59 -11.66
CA GLN A 66 -12.88 14.10 -11.50
C GLN A 66 -13.07 12.58 -11.59
N LYS A 67 -12.02 11.79 -11.37
CA LYS A 67 -12.09 10.33 -11.29
C LYS A 67 -11.16 9.79 -10.20
N TRP A 68 -11.42 8.56 -9.77
CA TRP A 68 -10.49 7.82 -8.94
C TRP A 68 -9.33 7.28 -9.79
N ALA A 69 -8.11 7.59 -9.40
CA ALA A 69 -6.90 6.93 -9.86
C ALA A 69 -6.42 6.01 -8.75
N PHE A 70 -6.09 4.76 -9.06
CA PHE A 70 -5.63 3.78 -8.09
C PHE A 70 -4.62 2.82 -8.70
N ASP A 71 -3.81 2.22 -7.84
CA ASP A 71 -2.89 1.14 -8.19
C ASP A 71 -2.77 0.18 -6.99
N TYR A 72 -2.27 -1.03 -7.22
CA TYR A 72 -2.09 -2.04 -6.18
C TYR A 72 -0.78 -2.82 -6.36
N MET A 73 -0.24 -3.29 -5.24
CA MET A 73 0.96 -4.11 -5.22
C MET A 73 0.86 -5.22 -4.18
N ASP A 74 1.27 -6.42 -4.56
CA ASP A 74 1.35 -7.55 -3.64
C ASP A 74 2.57 -7.43 -2.72
N ILE A 75 2.34 -7.67 -1.43
CA ILE A 75 3.35 -7.75 -0.38
C ILE A 75 3.49 -9.23 -0.01
N THR A 76 4.68 -9.79 -0.22
CA THR A 76 4.98 -11.18 0.14
C THR A 76 6.08 -11.24 1.19
N PHE A 77 5.82 -11.90 2.31
CA PHE A 77 6.79 -12.08 3.38
C PHE A 77 7.54 -13.40 3.18
N GLY A 78 8.68 -13.33 2.47
CA GLY A 78 9.43 -14.50 1.99
C GLY A 78 9.83 -15.51 3.07
N GLN A 79 10.02 -15.07 4.31
CA GLN A 79 10.37 -15.95 5.44
C GLN A 79 9.26 -16.95 5.85
N LEU A 80 8.03 -16.74 5.37
CA LEU A 80 6.85 -17.55 5.75
C LEU A 80 6.26 -18.32 4.57
N ARG A 81 6.95 -18.33 3.43
CA ARG A 81 6.48 -19.00 2.23
C ARG A 81 6.97 -20.44 2.23
N ASN A 82 6.06 -21.38 1.94
CA ASN A 82 6.44 -22.77 1.75
C ASN A 82 7.19 -22.90 0.41
N ASN A 83 8.49 -23.17 0.46
CA ASN A 83 9.34 -23.32 -0.72
C ASN A 83 9.25 -24.74 -1.28
N VAL A 84 8.04 -25.22 -1.54
CA VAL A 84 7.88 -26.48 -2.30
C VAL A 84 8.08 -26.15 -3.77
N SER A 85 9.31 -26.40 -4.23
CA SER A 85 9.64 -26.42 -5.66
C SER A 85 9.02 -27.67 -6.28
N THR A 86 8.16 -27.49 -7.29
CA THR A 86 7.76 -28.56 -8.22
C THR A 86 8.69 -28.52 -9.42
#